data_AF-A0A932VX07-F1
#
_entry.id   AF-A0A932VX07-F1
#
_cell.length_a   1.000
_cell.length_b   1.000
_cell.length_c   1.000
_cell.angle_alpha   90.00
_cell.angle_beta   90.00
_cell.angle_gamma   90.00
#
_symmetry.space_group_name_H-M   'P 1'
#
loop_
_entity.id
_entity.type
_entity.pdbx_description
1 polymer ?
#
loop_
_entity_poly.entity_id
_entity_poly.type
_entity_poly.pdbx_seq_one_letter_code
_entity_poly.pdbx_strand_id
1 'polypeptide(L)'
;MSAIPMKPNWTLRQVLAILRGIALMLVLFWALILLQLVPALVHGGLSGVRDHIARVAIAGVPQEHWDIAVTRMYVALGVTLVFGCVLFLVQRYLGRKLASHSGASDRT
;
A
#
# COMPACT_ATOMS: atom_id res chain seq x y z
N MET A 1 -21.47 9.13 32.39
CA MET A 1 -20.40 9.17 31.38
C MET A 1 -20.97 9.77 30.11
N SER A 2 -20.84 11.07 29.96
CA SER A 2 -21.32 11.82 28.79
C SER A 2 -20.42 11.54 27.59
N ALA A 3 -20.92 10.78 26.62
CA ALA A 3 -20.30 10.65 25.31
C ALA A 3 -20.31 12.04 24.67
N ILE A 4 -19.14 12.67 24.62
CA ILE A 4 -18.93 13.92 23.89
C ILE A 4 -19.38 13.64 22.45
N PRO A 5 -20.35 14.39 21.89
CA PRO A 5 -20.69 14.26 20.49
C PRO A 5 -19.47 14.74 19.70
N MET A 6 -18.56 13.83 19.38
CA MET A 6 -17.42 14.09 18.52
C MET A 6 -17.99 14.59 17.19
N LYS A 7 -17.78 15.88 16.90
CA LYS A 7 -18.12 16.48 15.60
C LYS A 7 -17.64 15.51 14.51
N PRO A 8 -18.52 14.91 13.69
CA PRO A 8 -18.15 13.82 12.77
C PRO A 8 -17.02 14.19 11.80
N ASN A 9 -16.79 15.49 11.60
CA ASN A 9 -15.67 16.01 10.79
C ASN A 9 -14.28 15.77 11.41
N TRP A 10 -14.15 15.67 12.74
CA TRP A 10 -12.84 15.51 13.41
C TRP A 10 -12.33 14.06 13.34
N THR A 11 -13.19 13.10 13.63
CA THR A 11 -12.92 11.66 13.46
C THR A 11 -12.61 11.32 12.00
N LEU A 12 -13.33 11.92 11.05
CA LEU A 12 -13.09 11.70 9.62
C LEU A 12 -11.74 12.24 9.15
N ARG A 13 -11.31 13.40 9.67
CA ARG A 13 -9.97 13.97 9.41
C ARG A 13 -8.87 13.11 10.02
N GLN A 14 -9.08 12.58 11.22
CA GLN A 14 -8.12 11.70 11.89
C GLN A 14 -7.96 10.36 11.17
N VAL A 15 -9.07 9.74 10.72
CA VAL A 15 -9.04 8.54 9.87
C VAL A 15 -8.30 8.82 8.56
N LEU A 16 -8.53 9.97 7.92
CA LEU A 16 -7.83 10.35 6.69
C LEU A 16 -6.32 10.52 6.93
N ALA A 17 -5.92 11.10 8.06
CA ALA A 17 -4.52 11.26 8.44
C ALA A 17 -3.83 9.90 8.67
N ILE A 18 -4.50 8.97 9.37
CA ILE A 18 -4.00 7.60 9.56
C ILE A 18 -3.86 6.90 8.21
N LEU A 19 -4.87 6.97 7.35
CA LEU A 19 -4.79 6.40 6.01
C LEU A 19 -3.64 6.98 5.19
N ARG A 20 -3.39 8.30 5.28
CA ARG A 20 -2.23 8.93 4.64
C ARG A 20 -0.91 8.40 5.15
N GLY A 21 -0.77 8.22 6.47
CA GLY A 21 0.42 7.59 7.06
C GLY A 21 0.66 6.18 6.51
N ILE A 22 -0.39 5.35 6.48
CA ILE A 22 -0.31 3.99 5.95
C ILE A 22 0.04 3.98 4.45
N ALA A 23 -0.59 4.86 3.67
CA ALA A 23 -0.30 4.98 2.24
C ALA A 23 1.17 5.41 2.01
N LEU A 24 1.70 6.32 2.82
CA LEU A 24 3.09 6.77 2.72
C LEU A 24 4.06 5.64 3.08
N MET A 25 3.78 4.86 4.13
CA MET A 25 4.53 3.63 4.44
C MET A 25 4.53 2.64 3.27
N LEU A 26 3.37 2.41 2.64
CA LEU A 26 3.27 1.50 1.49
C LEU A 26 4.05 2.01 0.29
N VAL A 27 3.99 3.31 0.00
CA VAL A 27 4.79 3.94 -1.07
C VAL A 27 6.28 3.79 -0.79
N LEU A 28 6.71 4.05 0.45
CA LEU A 28 8.11 3.90 0.84
C LEU A 28 8.56 2.44 0.70
N PHE A 29 7.74 1.49 1.14
CA PHE A 29 7.99 0.06 1.01
C PHE A 29 8.16 -0.35 -0.47
N TRP A 30 7.24 0.08 -1.34
CA TRP A 30 7.35 -0.18 -2.79
C TRP A 30 8.56 0.52 -3.41
N ALA A 31 8.88 1.74 -3.00
CA ALA A 31 10.06 2.45 -3.48
C ALA A 31 11.35 1.71 -3.13
N LEU A 32 11.47 1.17 -1.91
CA LEU A 32 12.63 0.36 -1.50
C LEU A 32 12.73 -0.94 -2.30
N ILE A 33 11.61 -1.62 -2.54
CA ILE A 33 11.56 -2.82 -3.39
C ILE A 33 12.01 -2.48 -4.82
N LEU A 34 11.46 -1.42 -5.40
CA LEU A 34 11.82 -0.98 -6.75
C LEU A 34 13.29 -0.57 -6.82
N LEU A 35 13.81 0.14 -5.82
CA LEU A 35 15.23 0.53 -5.76
C LEU A 35 16.16 -0.69 -5.79
N GLN A 36 15.80 -1.78 -5.11
CA GLN A 36 16.55 -3.04 -5.19
C GLN A 36 16.40 -3.74 -6.54
N LEU A 37 15.27 -3.54 -7.23
CA LEU A 37 14.99 -4.13 -8.54
C LEU A 37 15.59 -3.35 -9.72
N VAL A 38 15.85 -2.05 -9.57
CA VAL A 38 16.48 -1.20 -10.59
C VAL A 38 17.78 -1.81 -11.13
N PRO A 39 18.77 -2.23 -10.32
CA PRO A 39 20.01 -2.82 -10.86
C PRO A 39 19.75 -4.13 -11.63
N ALA A 40 18.80 -4.95 -11.19
CA ALA A 40 18.40 -6.16 -11.90
C ALA A 40 17.68 -5.86 -13.23
N LEU A 41 16.89 -4.78 -13.26
CA LEU A 41 16.20 -4.30 -14.45
C LEU A 41 17.18 -3.73 -15.48
N VAL A 42 18.19 -2.97 -15.04
CA VAL A 42 19.20 -2.36 -15.92
C VAL A 42 20.13 -3.40 -16.53
N HIS A 43 20.52 -4.43 -15.77
CA HIS A 43 21.46 -5.46 -16.24
C HIS A 43 20.79 -6.65 -16.96
N GLY A 44 19.52 -6.95 -16.68
CA GLY A 44 18.85 -8.15 -17.19
C GLY A 44 17.40 -7.96 -17.65
N GLY A 45 16.91 -6.71 -17.70
CA GLY A 45 15.53 -6.41 -18.09
C GLY A 45 14.50 -7.09 -17.19
N LEU A 46 13.33 -7.38 -17.76
CA LEU A 46 12.22 -8.02 -17.03
C LEU A 46 12.58 -9.43 -16.54
N SER A 47 13.43 -10.15 -17.28
CA SER A 47 13.90 -11.49 -16.89
C SER A 47 14.82 -11.42 -15.67
N GLY A 48 15.74 -10.45 -15.63
CA GLY A 48 16.65 -10.23 -14.51
C GLY A 48 15.92 -9.88 -13.21
N VAL A 49 14.85 -9.09 -13.31
CA VAL A 49 13.94 -8.81 -12.19
C VAL A 49 13.30 -10.09 -11.66
N ARG A 50 12.76 -10.94 -12.55
CA ARG A 50 12.11 -12.20 -12.16
C ARG A 50 13.08 -13.14 -11.43
N ASP A 51 14.31 -13.24 -11.94
CA ASP A 51 15.36 -14.08 -11.33
C ASP A 51 15.89 -13.51 -10.01
N HIS A 52 15.89 -12.18 -9.86
CA HIS A 52 16.24 -11.54 -8.59
C HIS A 52 15.17 -11.82 -7.52
N ILE A 53 13.89 -11.67 -7.85
CA ILE A 53 12.78 -11.98 -6.94
C ILE A 53 12.80 -13.46 -6.57
N ALA A 54 13.02 -14.36 -7.53
CA ALA A 54 13.11 -15.79 -7.27
C ALA A 54 14.27 -16.11 -6.30
N ARG A 55 15.45 -15.51 -6.50
CA ARG A 55 16.60 -15.67 -5.60
C ARG A 55 16.33 -15.16 -4.18
N VAL A 56 15.65 -14.03 -4.02
CA VAL A 56 15.29 -13.51 -2.70
C VAL A 56 14.25 -14.40 -2.03
N ALA A 57 13.29 -14.93 -2.77
CA ALA A 57 12.24 -15.80 -2.24
C ALA A 57 12.77 -17.17 -1.78
N ILE A 58 13.80 -17.71 -2.44
CA ILE A 58 14.42 -18.99 -2.07
C ILE A 58 15.55 -18.85 -1.05
N ALA A 59 15.95 -17.62 -0.70
CA ALA A 59 17.04 -17.37 0.25
C ALA A 59 16.69 -17.94 1.63
N GLY A 60 17.36 -19.04 2.01
CA GLY A 60 17.12 -19.73 3.27
C GLY A 60 15.99 -20.77 3.25
N VAL A 61 15.43 -21.10 2.09
CA VAL A 61 14.37 -22.11 1.94
C VAL A 61 14.96 -23.42 1.37
N PRO A 62 14.61 -24.61 1.92
CA PRO A 62 14.99 -25.90 1.34
C PRO A 62 14.51 -26.07 -0.12
N GLN A 63 15.31 -26.72 -0.97
CA GLN A 63 15.06 -26.81 -2.43
C GLN A 63 13.69 -27.36 -2.80
N GLU A 64 13.17 -28.27 -1.98
CA GLU A 64 11.86 -28.92 -2.09
C GLU A 64 10.68 -27.92 -2.05
N HIS A 65 10.89 -26.71 -1.53
CA HIS A 65 9.84 -25.72 -1.31
C HIS A 65 10.03 -24.42 -2.11
N TRP A 66 10.98 -24.41 -3.06
CA TRP A 66 11.32 -23.19 -3.82
C TRP A 66 10.14 -22.65 -4.63
N ASP A 67 9.39 -23.51 -5.31
CA ASP A 67 8.23 -23.09 -6.11
C ASP A 67 7.13 -22.46 -5.24
N ILE A 68 6.89 -23.05 -4.06
CA ILE A 68 5.93 -22.56 -3.07
C ILE A 68 6.38 -21.20 -2.51
N ALA A 69 7.67 -21.05 -2.21
CA ALA A 69 8.22 -19.80 -1.68
C ALA A 69 8.12 -18.66 -2.71
N VAL A 70 8.49 -18.93 -3.96
CA VAL A 70 8.39 -17.96 -5.07
C VAL A 70 6.93 -17.57 -5.31
N THR A 71 6.02 -18.54 -5.35
CA THR A 71 4.58 -18.27 -5.54
C THR A 71 4.01 -17.43 -4.39
N ARG A 72 4.34 -17.74 -3.14
CA ARG A 72 3.91 -16.95 -1.96
C ARG A 72 4.45 -15.53 -2.00
N MET A 73 5.69 -15.34 -2.46
CA MET A 73 6.29 -14.01 -2.64
C MET A 73 5.49 -13.18 -3.66
N TYR A 74 5.15 -13.76 -4.83
CA TYR A 74 4.33 -13.08 -5.83
C TYR A 74 2.91 -12.78 -5.32
N VAL A 75 2.30 -13.71 -4.60
CA VAL A 75 0.99 -13.48 -3.97
C VAL A 75 1.07 -12.34 -2.96
N ALA A 76 2.10 -12.29 -2.11
CA ALA A 76 2.28 -11.21 -1.14
C ALA A 76 2.46 -9.85 -1.83
N LEU A 77 3.28 -9.77 -2.89
CA LEU A 77 3.43 -8.57 -3.70
C LEU A 77 2.10 -8.15 -4.35
N GLY A 78 1.33 -9.09 -4.89
CA GLY A 78 0.01 -8.83 -5.45
C GLY A 78 -0.99 -8.31 -4.41
N VAL A 79 -1.08 -8.95 -3.25
CA VAL A 79 -1.98 -8.55 -2.16
C VAL A 79 -1.62 -7.16 -1.63
N THR A 80 -0.34 -6.87 -1.41
CA THR A 80 0.09 -5.54 -0.96
C THR A 80 -0.21 -4.45 -1.98
N LEU A 81 -0.11 -4.75 -3.29
CA LEU A 81 -0.52 -3.82 -4.36
C LEU A 81 -2.02 -3.53 -4.29
N VAL A 82 -2.85 -4.58 -4.26
CA VAL A 82 -4.32 -4.46 -4.19
C VAL A 82 -4.75 -3.69 -2.94
N PHE A 83 -4.13 -3.98 -1.80
CA PHE A 83 -4.38 -3.28 -0.55
C PHE A 83 -4.04 -1.78 -0.67
N GLY A 84 -2.92 -1.44 -1.31
CA GLY A 84 -2.56 -0.06 -1.62
C GLY A 84 -3.62 0.65 -2.50
N CYS A 85 -4.11 -0.03 -3.55
CA CYS A 85 -5.17 0.52 -4.40
C CYS A 85 -6.47 0.78 -3.63
N VAL A 86 -6.89 -0.17 -2.79
CA VAL A 86 -8.09 -0.01 -1.94
C VAL A 86 -7.92 1.18 -1.00
N LEU A 87 -6.78 1.28 -0.30
CA LEU A 87 -6.52 2.41 0.58
C LEU A 87 -6.56 3.75 -0.15
N PHE A 88 -5.98 3.82 -1.35
CA PHE A 88 -6.02 5.03 -2.18
C PHE A 88 -7.46 5.40 -2.57
N LEU A 89 -8.27 4.42 -2.98
CA LEU A 89 -9.69 4.66 -3.31
C LEU A 89 -10.47 5.15 -2.10
N VAL A 90 -10.24 4.54 -0.93
CA VAL A 90 -10.86 4.93 0.34
C VAL A 90 -10.46 6.37 0.68
N GLN A 91 -9.17 6.72 0.61
CA GLN A 91 -8.70 8.11 0.78
C GLN A 91 -9.38 9.09 -0.17
N ARG A 92 -9.47 8.74 -1.47
CA ARG A 92 -10.11 9.57 -2.49
C ARG A 92 -11.61 9.75 -2.24
N TYR A 93 -12.28 8.70 -1.78
CA TYR A 93 -13.69 8.75 -1.42
C TYR A 93 -13.93 9.61 -0.18
N LEU A 94 -13.18 9.38 0.90
CA LEU A 94 -13.25 10.17 2.14
C LEU A 94 -12.91 11.64 1.91
N GLY A 95 -11.89 11.94 1.11
CA GLY A 95 -11.53 13.31 0.75
C GLY A 95 -12.65 14.03 -0.01
N ARG A 96 -13.29 13.36 -0.98
CA ARG A 96 -14.46 13.92 -1.70
C ARG A 96 -15.64 14.15 -0.76
N LYS A 97 -15.93 13.19 0.13
CA LYS A 97 -17.03 13.30 1.10
C LYS A 97 -16.82 14.48 2.05
N LEU A 98 -15.59 14.67 2.56
CA LEU A 98 -15.22 15.83 3.38
C LEU A 98 -15.42 17.16 2.62
N ALA A 99 -14.96 17.25 1.37
CA ALA A 99 -15.12 18.45 0.55
C ALA A 99 -16.61 18.80 0.30
N SER A 100 -17.45 17.78 0.08
CA SER A 100 -18.89 17.98 -0.12
C SER A 100 -19.63 18.48 1.13
N HIS A 101 -19.20 18.06 2.33
CA HIS A 101 -19.77 18.55 3.59
C HIS A 101 -19.30 19.95 3.97
N SER A 102 -18.04 20.30 3.68
CA SER A 102 -17.55 21.67 3.88
C SER A 102 -18.22 22.67 2.95
N GLY A 103 -18.52 22.31 1.70
CA GLY A 103 -19.23 23.19 0.77
C GLY A 103 -20.73 23.38 1.06
N ALA A 104 -21.36 22.44 1.79
CA ALA A 104 -22.76 22.56 2.19
C ALA A 104 -22.95 23.42 3.46
N SER A 105 -21.93 23.50 4.33
CA SER A 105 -21.97 24.29 5.56
C SER A 105 -21.65 25.77 5.36
N ASP A 106 -21.18 26.18 4.19
CA ASP A 106 -20.79 27.56 3.85
C ASP A 106 -21.90 28.32 3.08
N ARG A 107 -23.10 27.72 2.98
CA ARG A 107 -24.28 28.30 2.30
C ARG A 107 -25.47 28.56 3.23
N THR A 108 -25.28 28.48 4.54
CA THR A 108 -26.27 28.82 5.58
C THR A 108 -25.65 29.79 6.56
#